data_AF-W2YC74-F1
#
_entry.id   AF-W2YC74-F1
#
_cell.length_a   1.000
_cell.length_b   1.000
_cell.length_c   1.000
_cell.angle_alpha   90.00
_cell.angle_beta   90.00
_cell.angle_gamma   90.00
#
_symmetry.space_group_name_H-M   'P 1'
#
loop_
_entity.id
_entity.type
_entity.pdbx_description
1 polymer ?
#
loop_
_entity_poly.entity_id
_entity_poly.type
_entity_poly.pdbx_seq_one_letter_code
_entity_poly.pdbx_strand_id
1 'polypeptide(L)'
;MTKTVSSEEVSEKVAIRYQSEMYKSEVTLAQDLVKKGAVDDILYQNKKNEVTKAEDLIKKGVVNDDLYQNKISPETYFDALNLNSKLRFYSDSAVTRANNPNLEKFFSYSNFYYKSATDQVLLFNKISPEAYFEALKLDPKLKFIADSATARKNNPDLEKFYTYATKYYNSLTGN
;
A
#
# COMPACT_ATOMS: atom_id res chain seq x y z
N MET A 1 17.61 -65.60 -1.96
CA MET A 1 18.09 -64.38 -2.65
C MET A 1 17.97 -63.20 -1.70
N THR A 2 19.07 -62.80 -1.07
CA THR A 2 19.17 -61.59 -0.25
C THR A 2 19.31 -60.39 -1.18
N LYS A 3 18.33 -59.47 -1.16
CA LYS A 3 18.46 -58.18 -1.85
C LYS A 3 19.51 -57.35 -1.10
N THR A 4 20.70 -57.23 -1.67
CA THR A 4 21.70 -56.25 -1.24
C THR A 4 21.22 -54.87 -1.65
N VAL A 5 20.83 -54.06 -0.65
CA VAL A 5 20.50 -52.64 -0.84
C VAL A 5 21.82 -51.89 -1.02
N SER A 6 21.94 -51.05 -2.06
CA SER A 6 23.19 -50.32 -2.31
C SER A 6 23.42 -49.26 -1.22
N SER A 7 24.68 -48.93 -0.93
CA SER A 7 25.00 -47.89 0.06
C SER A 7 24.47 -46.50 -0.32
N GLU A 8 24.25 -46.25 -1.61
CA GLU A 8 23.62 -45.03 -2.13
C GLU A 8 22.13 -44.95 -1.75
N GLU A 9 21.36 -46.03 -1.94
CA GLU A 9 19.95 -46.08 -1.51
C GLU A 9 19.78 -45.86 0.00
N VAL A 10 20.74 -46.33 0.80
CA VAL A 10 20.73 -46.10 2.25
C VAL A 10 21.04 -44.64 2.58
N SER A 11 22.03 -44.04 1.92
CA SER A 11 22.45 -42.65 2.16
C SER A 11 21.36 -41.65 1.76
N GLU A 12 20.66 -41.89 0.66
CA GLU A 12 19.58 -41.03 0.17
C GLU A 12 18.36 -41.06 1.11
N LYS A 13 17.99 -42.25 1.62
CA LYS A 13 16.92 -42.38 2.63
C LYS A 13 17.26 -41.67 3.95
N VAL A 14 18.53 -41.68 4.35
CA VAL A 14 18.98 -40.96 5.56
C VAL A 14 18.90 -39.45 5.35
N ALA A 15 19.32 -38.94 4.19
CA ALA A 15 19.22 -37.52 3.86
C ALA A 15 17.76 -37.02 3.83
N ILE A 16 16.85 -37.79 3.22
CA ILE A 16 15.42 -37.47 3.17
C ILE A 16 14.82 -37.46 4.59
N ARG A 17 15.16 -38.46 5.42
CA ARG A 17 14.68 -38.51 6.81
C ARG A 17 15.18 -37.31 7.62
N TYR A 18 16.45 -36.92 7.45
CA TYR A 18 17.01 -35.75 8.13
C TYR A 18 16.29 -34.45 7.75
N GLN A 19 16.07 -34.21 6.45
CA GLN A 19 15.30 -33.05 5.98
C GLN A 19 13.85 -33.06 6.51
N SER A 20 13.22 -34.23 6.58
CA SER A 20 11.86 -34.37 7.11
C SER A 20 11.76 -34.05 8.60
N GLU A 21 12.72 -34.49 9.43
CA GLU A 21 12.74 -34.19 10.86
C GLU A 21 13.06 -32.71 11.13
N MET A 22 13.95 -32.11 10.33
CA MET A 22 14.22 -30.67 10.40
C MET A 22 12.95 -29.86 10.10
N TYR A 23 12.25 -30.17 9.01
CA TYR A 23 10.99 -29.51 8.66
C TYR A 23 9.92 -29.66 9.76
N LYS A 24 9.79 -30.85 10.37
CA LYS A 24 8.87 -31.05 11.51
C LYS A 24 9.24 -30.17 12.71
N SER A 25 10.53 -30.04 13.02
CA SER A 25 10.99 -29.20 14.13
C SER A 25 10.70 -27.71 13.90
N GLU A 26 10.84 -27.22 12.66
CA GLU A 26 10.47 -25.85 12.28
C GLU A 26 8.96 -25.61 12.41
N VAL A 27 8.14 -26.57 11.98
CA VAL A 27 6.69 -26.49 12.12
C VAL A 27 6.27 -26.47 13.59
N THR A 28 6.87 -27.30 14.45
CA THR A 28 6.60 -27.30 15.89
C THR A 28 6.97 -25.96 16.53
N LEU A 29 8.14 -25.40 16.18
CA LEU A 29 8.56 -24.09 16.67
C LEU A 29 7.59 -22.98 16.23
N ALA A 30 7.18 -22.97 14.96
CA ALA A 30 6.22 -22.00 14.45
C ALA A 30 4.85 -22.12 15.17
N GLN A 31 4.35 -23.34 15.38
CA GLN A 31 3.12 -23.57 16.13
C GLN A 31 3.21 -23.09 17.58
N ASP A 32 4.35 -23.31 18.24
CA ASP A 32 4.59 -22.84 19.61
C ASP A 32 4.68 -21.31 19.69
N LEU A 33 5.34 -20.66 18.73
CA LEU A 33 5.41 -19.21 18.66
C LEU A 33 4.02 -18.57 18.43
N VAL A 34 3.19 -19.20 17.60
CA VAL A 34 1.79 -18.80 17.40
C VAL A 34 0.97 -18.99 18.68
N LYS A 35 1.06 -20.16 19.34
CA LYS A 35 0.35 -20.43 20.60
C LYS A 35 0.76 -19.50 21.75
N LYS A 36 2.02 -19.07 21.77
CA LYS A 36 2.57 -18.15 22.78
C LYS A 36 2.19 -16.68 22.52
N GLY A 37 1.44 -16.37 21.46
CA GLY A 37 1.06 -15.01 21.11
C GLY A 37 2.24 -14.13 20.66
N ALA A 38 3.44 -14.70 20.46
CA ALA A 38 4.63 -13.94 20.11
C ALA A 38 4.48 -13.22 18.75
N VAL A 39 3.70 -13.81 17.84
CA VAL A 39 3.37 -13.20 16.54
C VAL A 39 2.49 -11.95 16.73
N ASP A 40 1.52 -12.00 17.65
CA ASP A 40 0.63 -10.86 17.93
C ASP A 40 1.38 -9.72 18.60
N ASP A 41 2.29 -10.03 19.55
CA ASP A 41 3.16 -9.04 20.19
C ASP A 41 4.09 -8.36 19.18
N ILE A 42 4.71 -9.12 18.27
CA ILE A 42 5.58 -8.56 17.22
C ILE A 42 4.77 -7.66 16.29
N LEU A 43 3.58 -8.11 15.87
CA LEU A 43 2.69 -7.31 15.03
C LEU A 43 2.28 -6.00 15.72
N TYR A 44 1.96 -6.08 17.01
CA TYR A 44 1.61 -4.91 17.82
C TYR A 44 2.78 -3.92 17.92
N GLN A 45 4.00 -4.39 18.21
CA GLN A 45 5.18 -3.51 18.28
C GLN A 45 5.51 -2.88 16.93
N ASN A 46 5.39 -3.64 15.83
CA ASN A 46 5.61 -3.10 14.49
C ASN A 46 4.60 -1.99 14.17
N LYS A 47 3.32 -2.23 14.43
CA LYS A 47 2.27 -1.21 14.27
C LYS A 47 2.55 0.02 15.13
N LYS A 48 2.96 -0.16 16.39
CA LYS A 48 3.33 0.94 17.28
C LYS A 48 4.49 1.77 16.72
N ASN A 49 5.54 1.12 16.22
CA ASN A 49 6.70 1.79 15.63
C ASN A 49 6.33 2.58 14.37
N GLU A 50 5.45 2.03 13.52
CA GLU A 50 4.93 2.73 12.34
C GLU A 50 4.13 3.99 12.72
N VAL A 51 3.29 3.89 13.77
CA VAL A 51 2.52 5.03 14.29
C VAL A 51 3.47 6.09 14.83
N THR A 52 4.47 5.73 15.64
CA THR A 52 5.47 6.68 16.15
C THR A 52 6.23 7.37 15.01
N LYS A 53 6.62 6.63 13.96
CA LYS A 53 7.24 7.21 12.76
C LYS A 53 6.31 8.23 12.09
N ALA A 54 5.03 7.90 11.93
CA ALA A 54 4.04 8.79 11.34
C ALA A 54 3.83 10.05 12.20
N GLU A 55 3.75 9.92 13.52
CA GLU A 55 3.65 11.05 14.46
C GLU A 55 4.83 12.01 14.30
N ASP A 56 6.05 11.49 14.20
CA ASP A 56 7.25 12.31 14.04
C ASP A 56 7.28 13.06 12.70
N LEU A 57 6.83 12.42 11.62
CA LEU A 57 6.66 13.07 10.32
C LEU A 57 5.57 14.16 10.36
N ILE A 58 4.44 13.89 11.04
CA ILE A 58 3.37 14.88 11.24
C ILE A 58 3.89 16.10 12.03
N LYS A 59 4.64 15.87 13.11
CA LYS A 59 5.25 16.95 13.93
C LYS A 59 6.22 17.80 13.11
N LYS A 60 6.95 17.19 12.17
CA LYS A 60 7.85 17.90 11.24
C LYS A 60 7.11 18.67 10.15
N GLY A 61 5.80 18.47 9.99
CA GLY A 61 5.01 19.15 8.98
C GLY A 61 5.36 18.74 7.55
N VAL A 62 5.82 17.49 7.35
CA VAL A 62 6.19 16.99 6.02
C VAL A 62 4.99 16.98 5.07
N VAL A 63 5.26 17.02 3.76
CA VAL A 63 4.21 16.98 2.75
C VAL A 63 3.70 15.56 2.50
N ASN A 64 2.55 15.43 1.83
CA ASN A 64 1.93 14.12 1.56
C ASN A 64 2.85 13.17 0.78
N ASP A 65 3.66 13.68 -0.15
CA ASP A 65 4.65 12.89 -0.87
C ASP A 65 5.63 12.22 0.09
N ASP A 66 6.16 12.95 1.09
CA ASP A 66 7.10 12.40 2.07
C ASP A 66 6.47 11.31 2.94
N LEU A 67 5.22 11.51 3.37
CA LEU A 67 4.46 10.47 4.11
C LEU A 67 4.32 9.20 3.27
N TYR A 68 3.99 9.36 1.99
CA TYR A 68 3.79 8.26 1.06
C TYR A 68 5.10 7.51 0.75
N GLN A 69 6.19 8.23 0.48
CA GLN A 69 7.52 7.63 0.28
C GLN A 69 8.01 6.89 1.53
N ASN A 70 7.62 7.36 2.72
CA ASN A 70 7.87 6.68 3.99
C ASN A 70 6.96 5.48 4.26
N LYS A 71 6.09 5.11 3.31
CA LYS A 71 5.13 4.01 3.36
C LYS A 71 4.14 4.12 4.53
N ILE A 72 3.80 5.34 4.92
CA ILE A 72 2.78 5.56 5.96
C ILE A 72 1.40 5.26 5.34
N SER A 73 0.74 4.18 5.76
CA SER A 73 -0.61 3.87 5.30
C SER A 73 -1.63 4.91 5.79
N PRO A 74 -2.78 5.08 5.13
CA PRO A 74 -3.89 5.89 5.65
C PRO A 74 -4.30 5.49 7.07
N GLU A 75 -4.31 4.19 7.38
CA GLU A 75 -4.61 3.67 8.71
C GLU A 75 -3.60 4.13 9.76
N THR A 76 -2.30 3.96 9.47
CA THR A 76 -1.22 4.41 10.35
C THR A 76 -1.28 5.93 10.55
N TYR A 77 -1.58 6.69 9.50
CA TYR A 77 -1.73 8.13 9.56
C TYR A 77 -2.95 8.56 10.42
N PHE A 78 -4.08 7.84 10.29
CA PHE A 78 -5.26 8.06 11.14
C PHE A 78 -4.93 7.82 12.61
N ASP A 79 -4.26 6.71 12.91
CA ASP A 79 -3.84 6.35 14.26
C ASP A 79 -2.89 7.43 14.84
N ALA A 80 -1.93 7.91 14.04
CA ALA A 80 -0.98 8.95 14.43
C ALA A 80 -1.59 10.36 14.61
N LEU A 81 -2.73 10.64 13.98
CA LEU A 81 -3.49 11.89 14.20
C LEU A 81 -4.29 11.87 15.50
N ASN A 82 -4.27 10.76 16.24
CA ASN A 82 -4.99 10.52 17.49
C ASN A 82 -6.49 10.87 17.36
N LEU A 83 -7.09 10.49 16.23
CA LEU A 83 -8.50 10.70 15.95
C LEU A 83 -9.36 9.68 16.72
N ASN A 84 -10.57 10.08 17.10
CA ASN A 84 -11.57 9.12 17.57
C ASN A 84 -11.85 8.09 16.46
N SER A 85 -11.69 6.80 16.77
CA SER A 85 -11.81 5.69 15.80
C SER A 85 -13.14 5.68 15.02
N LYS A 86 -14.23 6.18 15.62
CA LYS A 86 -15.53 6.28 14.95
C LYS A 86 -15.55 7.30 13.81
N LEU A 87 -14.67 8.31 13.84
CA LEU A 87 -14.62 9.34 12.81
C LEU A 87 -14.19 8.82 11.44
N ARG A 88 -13.54 7.65 11.38
CA ARG A 88 -13.14 7.03 10.11
C ARG A 88 -14.35 6.79 9.19
N PHE A 89 -15.49 6.42 9.78
CA PHE A 89 -16.76 6.19 9.05
C PHE A 89 -17.46 7.47 8.58
N TYR A 90 -16.97 8.64 9.03
CA TYR A 90 -17.54 9.95 8.68
C TYR A 90 -16.52 10.83 7.95
N SER A 91 -15.40 10.26 7.51
CA SER A 91 -14.30 11.00 6.87
C SER A 91 -14.72 11.68 5.57
N ASP A 92 -15.68 11.11 4.83
CA ASP A 92 -16.20 11.71 3.59
C ASP A 92 -17.14 12.91 3.83
N SER A 93 -17.65 13.08 5.05
CA SER A 93 -18.55 14.19 5.39
C SER A 93 -17.81 15.51 5.49
N ALA A 94 -18.02 16.41 4.52
CA ALA A 94 -17.45 17.75 4.52
C ALA A 94 -17.83 18.55 5.78
N VAL A 95 -19.06 18.39 6.28
CA VAL A 95 -19.54 19.04 7.51
C VAL A 95 -18.78 18.52 8.74
N THR A 96 -18.54 17.21 8.81
CA THR A 96 -17.78 16.61 9.91
C THR A 96 -16.33 17.07 9.87
N ARG A 97 -15.71 17.11 8.68
CA ARG A 97 -14.33 17.57 8.49
C ARG A 97 -14.13 19.05 8.82
N ALA A 98 -15.11 19.90 8.50
CA ALA A 98 -15.04 21.34 8.81
C ALA A 98 -14.82 21.62 10.31
N ASN A 99 -15.35 20.75 11.18
CA ASN A 99 -15.18 20.86 12.63
C ASN A 99 -14.03 20.00 13.18
N ASN A 100 -13.33 19.23 12.33
CA ASN A 100 -12.29 18.29 12.72
C ASN A 100 -11.09 18.42 11.76
N PRO A 101 -10.16 19.37 11.99
CA PRO A 101 -9.06 19.63 11.06
C PRO A 101 -8.12 18.42 10.87
N ASN A 102 -7.96 17.57 11.89
CA ASN A 102 -7.21 16.31 11.71
C ASN A 102 -7.96 15.32 10.82
N LEU A 103 -9.30 15.31 10.83
CA LEU A 103 -10.08 14.49 9.92
C LEU A 103 -9.96 14.99 8.47
N GLU A 104 -9.88 16.32 8.28
CA GLU A 104 -9.58 16.92 6.97
C GLU A 104 -8.20 16.48 6.45
N LYS A 105 -7.17 16.51 7.30
CA LYS A 105 -5.84 16.00 6.96
C LYS A 105 -5.87 14.52 6.59
N PHE A 106 -6.54 13.69 7.39
CA PHE A 106 -6.70 12.27 7.12
C PHE A 106 -7.38 12.02 5.76
N PHE A 107 -8.50 12.71 5.50
CA PHE A 107 -9.23 12.58 4.23
C PHE A 107 -8.36 12.99 3.04
N SER A 108 -7.68 14.15 3.15
CA SER A 108 -6.78 14.65 2.12
C SER A 108 -5.63 13.69 1.83
N TYR A 109 -4.97 13.18 2.87
CA TYR A 109 -3.88 12.22 2.73
C TYR A 109 -4.35 10.88 2.17
N SER A 110 -5.50 10.37 2.63
CA SER A 110 -6.07 9.11 2.14
C SER A 110 -6.36 9.19 0.64
N ASN A 111 -7.01 10.26 0.19
CA ASN A 111 -7.27 10.49 -1.24
C ASN A 111 -5.97 10.56 -2.04
N PHE A 112 -4.96 11.27 -1.53
CA PHE A 112 -3.65 11.34 -2.15
C PHE A 112 -2.98 9.94 -2.25
N TYR A 113 -3.01 9.16 -1.17
CA TYR A 113 -2.40 7.83 -1.09
C TYR A 113 -3.01 6.87 -2.11
N TYR A 114 -4.35 6.75 -2.13
CA TYR A 114 -5.03 5.81 -3.03
C TYR A 114 -4.90 6.24 -4.50
N LYS A 115 -4.91 7.54 -4.79
CA LYS A 115 -4.62 8.06 -6.14
C LYS A 115 -3.20 7.69 -6.55
N SER A 116 -2.22 7.93 -5.69
CA SER A 116 -0.81 7.63 -5.97
C SER A 116 -0.55 6.14 -6.15
N ALA A 117 -1.19 5.28 -5.34
CA ALA A 117 -1.12 3.83 -5.51
C ALA A 117 -1.73 3.37 -6.85
N THR A 118 -2.87 3.94 -7.24
CA THR A 118 -3.49 3.66 -8.54
C THR A 118 -2.56 4.07 -9.69
N ASP A 119 -2.01 5.28 -9.64
CA ASP A 119 -1.08 5.79 -10.65
C ASP A 119 0.16 4.89 -10.77
N GLN A 120 0.71 4.41 -9.65
CA GLN A 120 1.83 3.47 -9.65
C GLN A 120 1.49 2.15 -10.34
N VAL A 121 0.30 1.58 -10.08
CA VAL A 121 -0.15 0.34 -10.73
C VAL A 121 -0.29 0.56 -12.24
N LEU A 122 -0.87 1.67 -12.66
CA LEU A 122 -1.01 2.01 -14.08
C LEU A 122 0.36 2.16 -14.76
N LEU A 123 1.31 2.87 -14.12
CA LEU A 123 2.69 3.04 -14.59
C LEU A 123 3.43 1.70 -14.70
N PHE A 124 3.36 0.88 -13.65
CA PHE A 124 4.01 -0.43 -13.60
C PHE A 124 3.54 -1.33 -14.74
N ASN A 125 2.24 -1.32 -15.03
CA ASN A 125 1.63 -2.06 -16.13
C ASN A 125 1.78 -1.37 -17.49
N LYS A 126 2.51 -0.24 -17.57
CA LYS A 126 2.75 0.55 -18.78
C LYS A 126 1.46 0.91 -19.52
N ILE A 127 0.39 1.19 -18.78
CA ILE A 127 -0.89 1.61 -19.38
C ILE A 127 -0.67 2.97 -20.03
N SER A 128 -0.91 3.10 -21.33
CA SER A 128 -0.75 4.41 -21.97
C SER A 128 -1.81 5.40 -21.47
N PRO A 129 -1.53 6.72 -21.47
CA PRO A 129 -2.53 7.73 -21.14
C PRO A 129 -3.80 7.59 -21.99
N GLU A 130 -3.66 7.20 -23.25
CA GLU A 130 -4.76 6.98 -24.18
C GLU A 130 -5.68 5.84 -23.73
N ALA A 131 -5.10 4.68 -23.37
CA ALA A 131 -5.86 3.55 -22.86
C ALA A 131 -6.55 3.87 -21.52
N TYR A 132 -5.89 4.65 -20.66
CA TYR A 132 -6.49 5.09 -19.41
C TYR A 132 -7.65 6.06 -19.63
N PHE A 133 -7.53 6.99 -20.58
CA PHE A 133 -8.62 7.90 -20.96
C PHE A 133 -9.85 7.13 -21.43
N GLU A 134 -9.67 6.12 -22.27
CA GLU A 134 -10.76 5.26 -22.75
C GLU A 134 -11.39 4.46 -21.61
N ALA A 135 -10.59 3.92 -20.68
CA ALA A 135 -11.08 3.18 -19.52
C ALA A 135 -11.93 4.06 -18.58
N LEU A 136 -11.63 5.36 -18.50
CA LEU A 136 -12.44 6.34 -17.76
C LEU A 136 -13.75 6.72 -18.49
N LYS A 137 -13.96 6.24 -19.72
CA LYS A 137 -15.16 6.52 -20.53
C LYS A 137 -15.47 8.01 -20.68
N LEU A 138 -14.42 8.83 -20.76
CA LEU A 138 -14.52 10.28 -20.94
C LEU A 138 -14.97 10.63 -22.37
N ASP A 139 -15.70 11.73 -22.54
CA ASP A 139 -15.99 12.29 -23.88
C ASP A 139 -14.64 12.61 -24.57
N PRO A 140 -14.36 12.07 -25.77
CA PRO A 140 -13.12 12.32 -26.49
C PRO A 140 -12.76 13.80 -26.67
N LYS A 141 -13.76 14.70 -26.71
CA LYS A 141 -13.54 16.15 -26.81
C LYS A 141 -12.82 16.74 -25.59
N LEU A 142 -12.91 16.08 -24.43
CA LEU A 142 -12.25 16.54 -23.21
C LEU A 142 -10.72 16.47 -23.29
N LYS A 143 -10.15 15.66 -24.19
CA LYS A 143 -8.69 15.60 -24.41
C LYS A 143 -8.11 16.96 -24.79
N PHE A 144 -8.84 17.73 -25.60
CA PHE A 144 -8.38 19.04 -26.10
C PHE A 144 -8.39 20.14 -25.06
N ILE A 145 -8.98 19.88 -23.88
CA ILE A 145 -9.07 20.84 -22.78
C ILE A 145 -8.57 20.25 -21.45
N ALA A 146 -7.82 19.14 -21.51
CA ALA A 146 -7.38 18.42 -20.32
C ALA A 146 -6.39 19.24 -19.47
N ASP A 147 -5.63 20.15 -20.07
CA ASP A 147 -4.73 21.09 -19.39
C ASP A 147 -5.49 22.13 -18.55
N SER A 148 -6.71 22.48 -18.95
CA SER A 148 -7.56 23.46 -18.26
C SER A 148 -7.94 23.01 -16.84
N ALA A 149 -7.40 23.72 -15.84
CA ALA A 149 -7.75 23.50 -14.43
C ALA A 149 -9.26 23.68 -14.17
N THR A 150 -9.91 24.61 -14.87
CA THR A 150 -11.36 24.82 -14.76
C THR A 150 -12.14 23.62 -15.30
N ALA A 151 -11.73 23.04 -16.44
CA ALA A 151 -12.36 21.85 -17.00
C ALA A 151 -12.22 20.66 -16.04
N ARG A 152 -11.01 20.44 -15.51
CA ARG A 152 -10.72 19.36 -14.54
C ARG A 152 -11.49 19.51 -13.23
N LYS A 153 -11.65 20.74 -12.72
CA LYS A 153 -12.44 21.00 -11.52
C LYS A 153 -13.88 20.49 -11.63
N ASN A 154 -14.47 20.58 -12.82
CA ASN A 154 -15.84 20.14 -13.10
C ASN A 154 -15.92 18.68 -13.58
N ASN A 155 -14.78 18.03 -13.81
CA ASN A 155 -14.70 16.65 -14.31
C ASN A 155 -13.61 15.88 -13.54
N PRO A 156 -13.94 15.26 -12.40
CA PRO A 156 -12.97 14.56 -11.56
C PRO A 156 -12.19 13.45 -12.28
N ASP A 157 -12.81 12.79 -13.26
CA ASP A 157 -12.11 11.77 -14.06
C ASP A 157 -11.13 12.40 -15.06
N LEU A 158 -11.41 13.61 -15.58
CA LEU A 158 -10.44 14.36 -16.38
C LEU A 158 -9.23 14.79 -15.54
N GLU A 159 -9.45 15.13 -14.26
CA GLU A 159 -8.36 15.40 -13.31
C GLU A 159 -7.48 14.16 -13.07
N LYS A 160 -8.09 12.97 -12.91
CA LYS A 160 -7.36 11.70 -12.80
C LYS A 160 -6.53 11.43 -14.06
N PHE A 161 -7.14 11.52 -15.23
CA PHE A 161 -6.46 11.37 -16.52
C PHE A 161 -5.26 12.31 -16.64
N TYR A 162 -5.47 13.61 -16.43
CA TYR A 162 -4.42 14.62 -16.59
C TYR A 162 -3.25 14.37 -15.64
N THR A 163 -3.55 14.04 -14.38
CA THR A 163 -2.51 13.73 -13.38
C THR A 163 -1.68 12.52 -13.81
N TYR A 164 -2.35 11.44 -14.20
CA TYR A 164 -1.68 10.22 -14.65
C TYR A 164 -0.85 10.46 -15.91
N ALA A 165 -1.42 11.12 -16.92
CA ALA A 165 -0.75 11.42 -18.18
C ALA A 165 0.54 12.22 -17.93
N THR A 166 0.49 13.23 -17.06
CA THR A 166 1.66 14.02 -16.68
C THR A 166 2.76 13.14 -16.06
N LYS A 167 2.40 12.27 -15.11
CA LYS A 167 3.35 11.32 -14.49
C LYS A 167 3.93 10.34 -15.51
N TYR A 168 3.10 9.80 -16.39
CA TYR A 168 3.52 8.86 -17.44
C TYR A 168 4.55 9.52 -18.35
N TYR A 169 4.28 10.70 -18.89
CA TYR A 169 5.22 11.38 -19.78
C TYR A 169 6.53 11.78 -19.09
N ASN A 170 6.47 12.22 -17.82
CA ASN A 170 7.67 12.50 -17.04
C ASN A 170 8.52 11.24 -16.81
N SER A 171 7.89 10.08 -16.61
CA SER A 171 8.63 8.82 -16.43
C SER A 171 9.36 8.36 -17.70
N LEU A 172 8.92 8.81 -18.88
CA LEU A 172 9.61 8.53 -20.15
C LEU A 172 10.82 9.43 -20.38
N THR A 173 10.83 10.64 -19.82
CA THR A 173 11.90 11.62 -20.02
C THR A 173 13.04 11.50 -19.01
N GLY A 174 12.91 10.62 -18.01
CA GLY A 174 13.98 10.29 -17.05
C GLY A 174 14.28 11.38 -16.02
N ASN A 175 13.36 12.32 -15.80
CA ASN A 175 13.45 13.36 -14.77
C ASN A 175 12.82 12.93 -13.45
#